data_AF-A0A356EHM1-F1
#
_entry.id   AF-A0A356EHM1-F1
#
_cell.length_a   1.000
_cell.length_b   1.000
_cell.length_c   1.000
_cell.angle_alpha   90.00
_cell.angle_beta   90.00
_cell.angle_gamma   90.00
#
_symmetry.space_group_name_H-M   'P 1'
#
loop_
_entity.id
_entity.type
_entity.pdbx_description
1 polymer ?
#
loop_
_entity_poly.entity_id
_entity_poly.type
_entity_poly.pdbx_seq_one_letter_code
_entity_poly.pdbx_strand_id
1 'polypeptide(L)'
;MVSIDNPLEPGSDGYLEISISLDKLSAYGYFHPPAEGIKPLTLSSVEKRLAELKITYDIDWKVIQDAIFVCNTVFGVVVEVELARVIEPARGLNPSVASTM
;
A
#
# COMPACT_ATOMS: atom_id res chain seq x y z
N MET A 1 -5.81 16.54 -12.58
CA MET A 1 -6.03 15.76 -11.35
C MET A 1 -7.26 14.91 -11.64
N VAL A 2 -7.08 13.64 -11.99
CA VAL A 2 -8.22 12.74 -12.21
C VAL A 2 -8.47 12.05 -10.89
N SER A 3 -9.45 12.56 -10.15
CA SER A 3 -10.08 11.81 -9.07
C SER A 3 -10.90 10.71 -9.74
N ILE A 4 -10.45 9.47 -9.63
CA ILE A 4 -11.29 8.31 -9.90
C ILE A 4 -12.25 8.16 -8.72
N ASP A 5 -13.34 8.92 -8.77
CA ASP A 5 -14.56 8.57 -8.06
C ASP A 5 -15.10 7.30 -8.73
N ASN A 6 -14.68 6.14 -8.24
CA ASN A 6 -15.38 4.90 -8.56
C ASN A 6 -16.37 4.67 -7.42
N PRO A 7 -17.69 4.89 -7.63
CA PRO A 7 -18.67 4.58 -6.61
C PRO A 7 -18.51 3.11 -6.22
N LEU A 8 -18.46 2.84 -4.92
CA LEU A 8 -18.37 1.49 -4.35
C LEU A 8 -19.43 0.61 -5.00
N GLU A 9 -19.05 -0.19 -5.99
CA GLU A 9 -19.99 -1.08 -6.65
C GLU A 9 -20.46 -2.11 -5.63
N PRO A 10 -21.77 -2.30 -5.41
CA PRO A 10 -22.28 -3.36 -4.54
C PRO A 10 -21.83 -4.69 -5.15
N GLY A 11 -20.79 -5.30 -4.57
CA GLY A 11 -20.03 -6.33 -5.30
C GLY A 11 -18.51 -6.28 -5.13
N SER A 12 -17.97 -5.19 -4.60
CA SER A 12 -16.51 -5.01 -4.55
C SER A 12 -15.86 -5.79 -3.40
N ASP A 13 -14.79 -6.52 -3.73
CA ASP A 13 -13.87 -7.14 -2.77
C ASP A 13 -13.23 -6.07 -1.87
N GLY A 14 -12.77 -6.48 -0.68
CA GLY A 14 -11.96 -5.59 0.15
C GLY A 14 -10.66 -5.24 -0.59
N TYR A 15 -10.34 -3.96 -0.70
CA TYR A 15 -9.18 -3.49 -1.46
C TYR A 15 -8.35 -2.48 -0.66
N LEU A 16 -7.10 -2.35 -1.08
CA LEU A 16 -6.15 -1.40 -0.53
C LEU A 16 -5.81 -0.36 -1.60
N GLU A 17 -6.10 0.90 -1.29
CA GLU A 17 -5.56 2.04 -2.01
C GLU A 17 -4.26 2.50 -1.34
N ILE A 18 -3.25 2.82 -2.15
CA ILE A 18 -1.93 3.24 -1.65
C ILE A 18 -1.61 4.60 -2.25
N SER A 19 -1.31 5.57 -1.39
CA SER A 19 -0.85 6.89 -1.76
C SER A 19 0.60 7.08 -1.32
N ILE A 20 1.44 7.55 -2.23
CA ILE A 20 2.83 7.88 -1.94
C ILE A 20 2.92 9.39 -1.71
N SER A 21 3.55 9.78 -0.62
CA SER A 21 3.86 11.18 -0.28
C SER A 21 4.60 11.92 -1.42
N LEU A 22 4.46 13.24 -1.47
CA LEU A 22 5.11 14.08 -2.49
C LEU A 22 6.64 14.02 -2.40
N ASP A 23 7.17 13.93 -1.18
CA ASP A 23 8.59 13.72 -0.90
C ASP A 23 9.07 12.30 -1.25
N LYS A 24 8.15 11.40 -1.57
CA LYS A 24 8.37 9.98 -1.88
C LYS A 24 9.03 9.19 -0.75
N LEU A 25 9.06 9.69 0.48
CA LEU A 25 9.69 9.03 1.63
C LEU A 25 8.72 8.18 2.45
N SER A 26 7.42 8.34 2.26
CA SER A 26 6.39 7.56 2.95
C SER A 26 5.29 7.09 1.99
N ALA A 27 4.79 5.88 2.25
CA ALA A 27 3.60 5.32 1.61
C ALA A 27 2.49 5.12 2.65
N TYR A 28 1.29 5.61 2.31
CA TYR A 28 0.09 5.53 3.12
C TYR A 28 -0.93 4.61 2.47
N GLY A 29 -1.64 3.85 3.29
CA GLY A 29 -2.67 2.91 2.88
C GLY A 29 -4.06 3.31 3.35
N TYR A 30 -5.03 3.07 2.48
CA TYR A 30 -6.45 3.21 2.75
C TYR A 30 -7.10 1.84 2.52
N PHE A 31 -7.54 1.22 3.60
CA PHE A 31 -8.11 -0.11 3.62
C PHE A 31 -9.63 0.01 3.53
N HIS A 32 -10.18 -0.50 2.44
CA HIS A 32 -11.62 -0.50 2.20
C HIS A 32 -12.19 -1.88 2.48
N PRO A 33 -13.23 -1.98 3.33
CA PRO A 33 -13.85 -3.26 3.64
C PRO A 33 -14.56 -3.82 2.41
N PRO A 34 -14.71 -5.15 2.31
CA PRO A 34 -15.56 -5.74 1.29
C PRO A 34 -17.02 -5.32 1.50
N ALA A 35 -17.79 -5.33 0.42
CA ALA A 35 -19.25 -5.34 0.56
C ALA A 35 -19.71 -6.61 1.31
N GLU A 36 -20.85 -6.55 2.01
CA GLU A 36 -21.38 -7.67 2.79
C GLU A 36 -21.44 -8.97 1.97
N GLY A 37 -20.85 -10.04 2.49
CA GLY A 37 -20.85 -11.37 1.86
C GLY A 37 -19.75 -11.60 0.81
N ILE A 38 -18.80 -10.68 0.63
CA ILE A 38 -17.73 -10.76 -0.38
C ILE A 38 -16.37 -11.03 0.28
N LYS A 39 -15.34 -11.35 -0.53
CA LYS A 39 -14.02 -11.77 -0.07
C LYS A 39 -13.35 -10.70 0.79
N PRO A 40 -12.84 -11.07 1.98
CA PRO A 40 -12.10 -10.16 2.83
C PRO A 40 -10.80 -9.72 2.17
N LEU A 41 -10.31 -8.55 2.57
CA LEU A 41 -8.98 -8.12 2.22
C LEU A 41 -7.97 -9.08 2.86
N THR A 42 -7.03 -9.60 2.07
CA THR A 42 -6.02 -10.55 2.55
C THR A 42 -4.63 -9.93 2.52
N LEU A 43 -3.75 -10.43 3.38
CA LEU A 43 -2.34 -10.02 3.41
C LEU A 43 -1.68 -10.20 2.03
N SER A 44 -1.93 -11.33 1.35
CA SER A 44 -1.38 -11.60 0.03
C SER A 44 -1.84 -10.62 -1.05
N SER A 45 -3.08 -10.11 -0.96
CA SER A 45 -3.55 -9.04 -1.84
C SER A 45 -2.77 -7.74 -1.60
N VAL A 46 -2.49 -7.42 -0.33
CA VAL A 46 -1.72 -6.24 0.06
C VAL A 46 -0.26 -6.36 -0.37
N GLU A 47 0.38 -7.52 -0.14
CA GLU A 47 1.75 -7.81 -0.57
C GLU A 47 1.91 -7.63 -2.09
N LYS A 48 0.99 -8.19 -2.87
CA LYS A 48 0.99 -8.05 -4.32
C LYS A 48 0.90 -6.57 -4.72
N ARG A 49 0.03 -5.80 -4.07
CA ARG A 49 -0.17 -4.38 -4.39
C ARG A 49 1.04 -3.52 -4.05
N LEU A 50 1.68 -3.78 -2.92
CA LEU A 50 2.94 -3.13 -2.54
C LEU A 50 4.06 -3.44 -3.54
N ALA A 51 4.17 -4.71 -3.96
CA ALA A 51 5.13 -5.14 -4.97
C ALA A 51 4.90 -4.48 -6.34
N GLU A 52 3.65 -4.36 -6.80
CA GLU A 52 3.29 -3.63 -8.03
C GLU A 52 3.75 -2.17 -7.99
N LEU A 53 3.71 -1.54 -6.82
CA LEU A 53 4.15 -0.16 -6.59
C LEU A 53 5.65 -0.04 -6.25
N LYS A 54 6.39 -1.16 -6.26
CA LYS A 54 7.81 -1.24 -5.88
C LYS A 54 8.10 -0.75 -4.45
N ILE A 55 7.10 -0.83 -3.57
CA ILE A 55 7.27 -0.60 -2.14
C ILE A 55 7.71 -1.93 -1.54
N THR A 56 9.01 -2.09 -1.34
CA THR A 56 9.62 -3.36 -0.87
C THR A 56 10.49 -3.19 0.36
N TYR A 57 10.68 -1.96 0.83
CA TYR A 57 11.60 -1.60 1.91
C TYR A 57 10.84 -0.98 3.08
N ASP A 58 11.30 -1.27 4.30
CA ASP A 58 10.81 -0.69 5.55
C ASP A 58 9.27 -0.76 5.71
N ILE A 59 8.68 -1.89 5.27
CA ILE A 59 7.24 -2.13 5.36
C ILE A 59 6.88 -2.58 6.78
N ASP A 60 5.95 -1.89 7.43
CA ASP A 60 5.43 -2.28 8.74
C ASP A 60 4.30 -3.30 8.59
N TRP A 61 4.69 -4.57 8.46
CA TRP A 61 3.74 -5.68 8.33
C TRP A 61 2.78 -5.81 9.51
N LYS A 62 3.20 -5.40 10.71
CA LYS A 62 2.34 -5.47 11.90
C LYS A 62 1.19 -4.48 11.78
N VAL A 63 1.49 -3.24 11.38
CA VAL A 63 0.49 -2.20 11.13
C VAL A 63 -0.47 -2.62 10.03
N ILE A 64 0.04 -3.23 8.96
CA ILE A 64 -0.79 -3.77 7.86
C ILE A 64 -1.74 -4.87 8.35
N GLN A 65 -1.24 -5.83 9.12
CA GLN A 65 -2.06 -6.92 9.63
C GLN A 65 -3.17 -6.42 10.57
N ASP A 66 -2.85 -5.44 11.42
CA ASP A 66 -3.81 -4.81 12.31
C ASP A 66 -4.90 -4.06 11.52
N ALA A 67 -4.49 -3.27 10.52
CA ALA A 67 -5.42 -2.56 9.64
C ALA A 67 -6.34 -3.52 8.85
N ILE A 68 -5.81 -4.63 8.32
CA ILE A 68 -6.62 -5.67 7.66
C ILE A 68 -7.63 -6.27 8.65
N PHE A 69 -7.19 -6.58 9.86
CA PHE A 69 -8.06 -7.17 10.88
C PHE A 69 -9.20 -6.22 11.26
N VAL A 70 -8.88 -4.95 11.53
CA VAL A 70 -9.88 -3.91 11.85
C VAL A 70 -10.84 -3.71 10.68
N CYS A 71 -10.33 -3.57 9.47
CA CYS A 71 -11.12 -3.38 8.25
C CYS A 71 -12.12 -4.52 8.03
N ASN A 72 -11.66 -5.77 8.14
CA ASN A 72 -12.51 -6.94 7.94
C ASN A 72 -13.48 -7.23 9.10
N THR A 73 -13.13 -6.84 10.34
CA THR A 73 -13.94 -7.17 11.54
C THR A 73 -14.99 -6.11 11.82
N VAL A 74 -14.62 -4.84 11.68
CA VAL A 74 -15.49 -3.69 12.00
C VAL A 74 -16.28 -3.24 10.75
N PHE A 75 -15.96 -3.79 9.57
CA PHE A 75 -16.46 -3.30 8.28
C PHE A 75 -16.28 -1.79 8.13
N GLY A 76 -15.19 -1.27 8.72
CA GLY A 76 -14.86 0.16 8.75
C GLY A 76 -13.69 0.46 7.82
N VAL A 77 -13.74 1.60 7.14
CA VAL A 77 -12.60 2.10 6.35
C VAL A 77 -11.48 2.52 7.30
N VAL A 78 -10.27 2.00 7.09
CA VAL A 78 -9.07 2.42 7.84
C VAL A 78 -8.22 3.29 6.92
N VAL A 79 -8.02 4.56 7.30
CA VAL A 79 -7.36 5.58 6.48
C VAL A 79 -6.00 5.98 7.06
N GLU A 80 -5.15 6.56 6.20
CA GLU A 80 -3.88 7.20 6.60
C GLU A 80 -2.91 6.28 7.35
N VAL A 81 -2.94 4.99 7.05
CA VAL A 81 -2.04 4.01 7.67
C VAL A 81 -0.67 4.11 7.02
N GLU A 82 0.37 4.49 7.74
CA GLU A 82 1.74 4.45 7.22
C GLU A 82 2.15 2.98 6.99
N LEU A 83 2.25 2.57 5.72
CA LEU A 83 2.56 1.20 5.32
C LEU A 83 4.06 0.95 5.31
N ALA A 84 4.82 1.96 4.87
CA ALA A 84 6.25 1.87 4.70
C ALA A 84 6.90 3.25 4.63
N ARG A 85 8.15 3.33 5.06
CA ARG A 85 9.02 4.47 4.78
C ARG A 85 9.81 4.20 3.50
N VAL A 86 9.37 4.79 2.39
CA VAL A 86 9.98 4.70 1.06
C VAL A 86 11.22 5.59 0.98
N ILE A 87 12.31 5.26 1.65
CA ILE A 87 13.59 5.88 1.29
C ILE A 87 13.94 5.35 -0.11
N GLU A 88 13.86 6.20 -1.16
CA GLU A 88 14.40 5.86 -2.49
C GLU A 88 15.72 5.10 -2.28
N PRO A 89 15.95 3.93 -2.90
CA PRO A 89 17.31 3.42 -2.95
C PRO A 89 18.09 4.51 -3.68
N ALA A 90 18.99 5.19 -2.98
CA ALA A 90 19.74 6.33 -3.49
C ALA A 90 20.09 6.08 -4.96
N ARG A 91 19.39 6.79 -5.85
CA ARG A 91 19.60 6.67 -7.28
C ARG A 91 20.99 7.21 -7.57
N GLY A 92 22.03 6.37 -7.52
CA GLY A 92 23.36 6.80 -7.95
C GLY A 92 24.61 6.15 -7.36
N LEU A 93 24.63 4.92 -6.86
CA LEU A 93 25.89 4.15 -6.91
C LEU A 93 25.86 3.21 -8.11
N ASN A 94 26.21 3.74 -9.27
CA ASN A 94 26.78 2.93 -10.34
C ASN A 94 28.11 2.37 -9.83
N PRO A 95 28.34 1.05 -9.70
CA PRO A 95 29.68 0.51 -9.52
C PRO A 95 30.56 0.65 -10.80
N SER A 96 30.05 1.22 -11.88
CA SER A 96 30.73 1.27 -13.19
C SER A 96 31.62 2.49 -13.46
N VAL A 97 32.01 3.26 -12.45
CA VAL A 97 32.99 4.36 -12.62
C VAL A 97 34.19 4.34 -11.66
N ALA A 98 34.41 3.24 -10.93
CA ALA A 98 35.68 3.08 -10.21
C ALA A 98 36.77 2.57 -11.16
N SER A 99 37.51 3.53 -11.72
CA SER A 99 38.88 3.43 -12.24
C SER A 99 39.06 2.87 -13.66
N THR A 100 38.87 3.75 -14.64
CA THR A 100 39.92 3.92 -15.67
C THR A 100 40.94 4.89 -15.09
N MET A 101 42.10 4.38 -14.69
CA MET A 101 43.42 5.05 -14.69
C MET A 101 44.49 4.02 -14.33
#